data_AF-F6KLM8-F1
#
_entry.id   AF-F6KLM8-F1
#
_cell.length_a   1.000
_cell.length_b   1.000
_cell.length_c   1.000
_cell.angle_alpha   90.00
_cell.angle_beta   90.00
_cell.angle_gamma   90.00
#
_symmetry.space_group_name_H-M   'P 1'
#
loop_
_entity.id
_entity.type
_entity.pdbx_description
1 polymer ?
#
loop_
_entity_poly.entity_id
_entity_poly.type
_entity_poly.pdbx_seq_one_letter_code
_entity_poly.pdbx_strand_id
1 'polypeptide(L)'
;MKSVVFKDISKQQSEKAQKRKRLLQLMNQYPDWASQKNKLIMQEIQELGQAIGNWSMDQSRPIQSIKAASFTKSEYLYLIWLGYSDEAIRHGLDMSKECYFIYRLTLLNE
;
A
#
# COMPACT_ATOMS: atom_id res chain seq x y z
N MET A 1 -24.51 2.96 -0.92
CA MET A 1 -23.30 2.90 -0.07
C MET A 1 -22.18 2.31 -0.90
N LYS A 2 -20.92 2.77 -0.74
CA LYS A 2 -19.77 2.11 -1.38
C LYS A 2 -19.57 0.72 -0.73
N SER A 3 -19.33 -0.31 -1.53
CA SER A 3 -19.15 -1.69 -1.04
C SER A 3 -17.78 -1.87 -0.37
N VAL A 4 -16.78 -1.09 -0.80
CA VAL A 4 -15.40 -1.12 -0.27
C VAL A 4 -15.16 0.01 0.73
N VAL A 5 -14.64 -0.34 1.90
CA VAL A 5 -14.22 0.57 2.96
C VAL A 5 -12.70 0.47 3.10
N PHE A 6 -12.02 1.61 3.14
CA PHE A 6 -10.57 1.68 3.31
C PHE A 6 -10.21 2.13 4.73
N LYS A 7 -9.09 1.62 5.23
CA LYS A 7 -8.54 2.03 6.51
C LYS A 7 -7.99 3.45 6.43
N ASP A 8 -8.26 4.25 7.46
CA ASP A 8 -7.57 5.52 7.63
C ASP A 8 -6.14 5.28 8.10
N ILE A 9 -5.18 5.66 7.25
CA ILE A 9 -3.75 5.62 7.54
C ILE A 9 -3.08 6.98 7.34
N SER A 10 -3.86 8.07 7.37
CA SER A 10 -3.41 9.44 7.15
C SER A 10 -2.20 9.81 8.02
N LYS A 11 -2.19 9.40 9.30
CA LYS A 11 -1.05 9.63 10.20
C LYS A 11 0.23 8.95 9.72
N GLN A 12 0.16 7.69 9.31
CA GLN A 12 1.32 6.91 8.81
C GLN A 12 1.82 7.49 7.48
N GLN A 13 0.91 7.91 6.60
CA GLN A 13 1.25 8.60 5.37
C GLN A 13 1.97 9.93 5.65
N SER A 14 1.49 10.71 6.63
CA SER A 14 2.10 11.97 7.05
C SER A 14 3.52 11.77 7.59
N GLU A 15 3.72 10.78 8.48
CA GLU A 15 5.04 10.45 9.01
C GLU A 15 6.02 10.02 7.90
N LYS A 16 5.56 9.21 6.93
CA LYS A 16 6.39 8.83 5.78
C LYS A 16 6.67 10.01 4.85
N ALA A 17 5.73 10.93 4.67
CA ALA A 17 5.94 12.15 3.89
C ALA A 17 6.99 13.06 4.55
N GLN A 18 6.97 13.19 5.87
CA GLN A 18 8.00 13.90 6.62
C GLN A 18 9.38 13.24 6.46
N LYS A 19 9.45 11.91 6.55
CA LYS A 19 10.70 11.15 6.32
C LYS A 19 11.23 11.32 4.88
N ARG A 20 10.37 11.31 3.86
CA ARG A 20 10.76 11.62 2.47
C ARG A 20 11.31 13.03 2.33
N LYS A 21 10.64 14.01 2.94
CA LYS A 21 11.10 15.40 2.92
C LYS A 21 12.50 15.51 3.53
N ARG A 22 12.75 14.86 4.66
CA ARG A 22 14.08 14.81 5.29
C ARG A 22 15.12 14.12 4.41
N LEU A 23 14.78 12.97 3.82
CA LEU A 23 15.67 12.25 2.92
C LEU A 23 16.09 13.10 1.71
N LEU A 24 15.13 13.76 1.06
CA LEU A 24 15.41 14.65 -0.08
C LEU A 24 16.25 15.87 0.32
N GLN A 25 15.99 16.44 1.50
CA GLN A 25 16.81 17.54 2.04
C GLN A 25 18.26 17.11 2.24
N LEU A 26 18.51 15.92 2.81
CA LEU A 26 19.85 15.39 3.01
C LEU A 26 20.57 15.14 1.69
N MET A 27 19.90 14.53 0.71
CA MET A 27 20.47 14.28 -0.61
C MET A 27 20.84 15.58 -1.35
N ASN A 28 20.02 16.62 -1.23
CA ASN A 28 20.30 17.92 -1.84
C ASN A 28 21.41 18.69 -1.13
N GLN A 29 21.48 18.59 0.20
CA GLN A 29 22.51 19.27 1.01
C GLN A 29 23.89 18.60 0.87
N TYR A 30 23.92 17.29 0.62
CA TYR A 30 25.14 16.51 0.48
C TYR A 30 25.12 15.73 -0.84
N PRO A 31 25.46 16.34 -2.00
CA PRO A 31 25.43 15.65 -3.29
C PRO A 31 26.27 14.36 -3.33
N ASP A 32 27.39 14.35 -2.61
CA ASP A 32 28.29 13.19 -2.43
C ASP A 32 27.96 12.37 -1.16
N TRP A 33 26.68 12.32 -0.76
CA TRP A 33 26.22 11.59 0.43
C TRP A 33 26.60 10.09 0.40
N ALA A 34 26.75 9.52 -0.80
CA ALA A 34 27.15 8.13 -1.00
C ALA A 34 28.67 7.88 -0.85
N SER A 35 29.46 8.94 -0.64
CA SER A 35 30.91 8.81 -0.43
C SER A 35 31.25 8.35 0.99
N GLN A 36 32.40 7.69 1.16
CA GLN A 36 32.87 7.21 2.47
C GLN A 36 33.06 8.33 3.52
N LYS A 37 33.22 9.58 3.08
CA LYS A 37 33.38 10.74 3.97
C LYS A 37 32.09 11.10 4.71
N ASN A 38 30.93 10.67 4.22
CA ASN A 38 29.60 11.01 4.73
C ASN A 38 28.89 9.80 5.37
N LYS A 39 29.63 8.92 6.06
CA LYS A 39 29.12 7.65 6.60
C LYS A 39 27.84 7.79 7.46
N LEU A 40 27.77 8.83 8.30
CA LEU A 40 26.58 9.10 9.13
C LEU A 40 25.37 9.53 8.29
N ILE A 41 25.58 10.39 7.27
CA ILE A 41 24.52 10.84 6.37
C ILE A 41 24.02 9.68 5.51
N MET A 42 24.95 8.85 5.01
CA MET A 42 24.62 7.64 4.26
C MET A 42 23.75 6.70 5.10
N GLN A 43 24.08 6.51 6.39
CA GLN A 43 23.30 5.69 7.30
C GLN A 43 21.90 6.28 7.54
N GLU A 44 21.78 7.58 7.81
CA GLU A 44 20.48 8.25 7.99
C GLU A 44 19.61 8.13 6.73
N ILE A 45 20.19 8.31 5.53
CA ILE A 45 19.47 8.12 4.26
C ILE A 45 18.99 6.66 4.10
N GLN A 46 19.80 5.67 4.46
CA GLN A 46 19.42 4.26 4.40
C GLN A 46 18.27 3.93 5.36
N GLU A 47 18.36 4.39 6.62
CA GLU A 47 17.32 4.20 7.63
C GLU A 47 16.00 4.86 7.21
N LEU A 48 16.08 6.10 6.68
CA LEU A 48 14.92 6.80 6.13
C LEU A 48 14.32 6.03 4.95
N GLY A 49 15.15 5.55 4.02
CA GLY A 49 14.70 4.75 2.87
C GLY A 49 13.97 3.47 3.28
N GLN A 50 14.52 2.73 4.24
CA GLN A 50 13.87 1.54 4.80
C GLN A 50 12.55 1.88 5.51
N ALA A 51 12.53 2.95 6.31
CA ALA A 51 11.33 3.39 7.02
C ALA A 51 10.22 3.90 6.08
N ILE A 52 10.57 4.40 4.90
CA ILE A 52 9.62 4.79 3.86
C ILE A 52 9.02 3.54 3.18
N GLY A 53 9.87 2.56 2.84
CA GLY A 53 9.50 1.28 2.23
C GLY A 53 8.91 1.40 0.82
N ASN A 54 8.70 0.24 0.16
CA ASN A 54 7.92 0.17 -1.09
C ASN A 54 6.43 0.20 -0.78
N TRP A 55 5.69 0.98 -1.57
CA TRP A 55 4.25 1.11 -1.45
C TRP A 55 3.57 0.17 -2.43
N SER A 56 3.05 -0.96 -1.96
CA SER A 56 1.94 -1.64 -2.63
C SER A 56 0.64 -0.89 -2.32
N MET A 57 -0.40 -1.05 -3.15
CA MET A 57 -1.72 -0.48 -2.84
C MET A 57 -2.29 -1.02 -1.53
N ASP A 58 -2.02 -2.29 -1.23
CA ASP A 58 -2.39 -2.97 0.00
C ASP A 58 -1.92 -2.21 1.25
N GLN A 59 -0.75 -1.56 1.18
CA GLN A 59 -0.21 -0.74 2.26
C GLN A 59 -0.55 0.75 2.10
N SER A 60 -0.73 1.24 0.86
CA SER A 60 -1.00 2.64 0.52
C SER A 60 -2.37 3.13 0.91
N ARG A 61 -3.34 2.25 0.75
CA ARG A 61 -4.72 2.53 1.08
C ARG A 61 -5.36 1.19 1.43
N PRO A 62 -5.02 0.64 2.60
CA PRO A 62 -5.43 -0.71 2.96
C PRO A 62 -6.94 -0.84 2.92
N ILE A 63 -7.42 -1.94 2.34
CA ILE A 63 -8.85 -2.28 2.39
C ILE A 63 -9.14 -2.69 3.85
N GLN A 64 -10.11 -2.02 4.47
CA GLN A 64 -10.58 -2.35 5.81
C GLN A 64 -11.66 -3.44 5.75
N SER A 65 -12.61 -3.30 4.82
CA SER A 65 -13.64 -4.30 4.60
C SER A 65 -14.31 -4.12 3.23
N ILE A 66 -14.91 -5.19 2.73
CA ILE A 66 -15.70 -5.25 1.50
C ILE A 66 -17.04 -5.91 1.83
N LYS A 67 -18.14 -5.25 1.49
CA LYS A 67 -19.49 -5.78 1.64
C LYS A 67 -19.82 -6.72 0.48
N ALA A 68 -19.59 -8.02 0.69
CA ALA A 68 -19.77 -9.07 -0.33
C ALA A 68 -21.11 -9.00 -1.08
N ALA A 69 -22.22 -8.74 -0.37
CA ALA A 69 -23.56 -8.65 -0.96
C ALA A 69 -23.76 -7.52 -1.98
N SER A 70 -22.82 -6.57 -2.05
CA SER A 70 -22.89 -5.40 -2.93
C SER A 70 -21.62 -5.19 -3.73
N PHE A 71 -20.65 -6.09 -3.61
CA PHE A 71 -19.36 -5.99 -4.29
C PHE A 71 -19.50 -6.53 -5.71
N THR A 72 -19.11 -5.72 -6.68
CA THR A 72 -19.35 -5.98 -8.10
C THR A 72 -18.09 -6.39 -8.85
N LYS A 73 -18.27 -7.06 -9.99
CA LYS A 73 -17.18 -7.36 -10.95
C LYS A 73 -16.39 -6.12 -11.34
N SER A 74 -17.06 -5.00 -11.59
CA SER A 74 -16.40 -3.73 -11.95
C SER A 74 -15.53 -3.20 -10.80
N GLU A 75 -16.01 -3.27 -9.56
CA GLU A 75 -15.22 -2.86 -8.39
C GLU A 75 -14.02 -3.79 -8.17
N TYR A 76 -14.20 -5.11 -8.36
CA TYR A 76 -13.10 -6.07 -8.35
C TYR A 76 -12.02 -5.73 -9.38
N LEU A 77 -12.40 -5.59 -10.65
CA LEU A 77 -11.46 -5.27 -11.74
C LEU A 77 -10.78 -3.92 -11.51
N TYR A 78 -11.49 -2.96 -10.94
CA TYR A 78 -10.92 -1.66 -10.58
C TYR A 78 -9.85 -1.78 -9.48
N LEU A 79 -10.07 -2.60 -8.45
CA LEU A 79 -9.07 -2.85 -7.41
C LEU A 79 -7.82 -3.56 -7.99
N ILE A 80 -8.01 -4.54 -8.87
CA ILE A 80 -6.88 -5.19 -9.56
C ILE A 80 -6.11 -4.18 -10.44
N TRP A 81 -6.83 -3.34 -11.19
CA TRP A 81 -6.21 -2.30 -12.02
C TRP A 81 -5.42 -1.27 -11.20
N LEU A 82 -5.90 -0.91 -10.01
CA LEU A 82 -5.16 -0.06 -9.07
C LEU A 82 -3.89 -0.75 -8.54
N GLY A 83 -3.80 -2.08 -8.60
CA GLY A 83 -2.66 -2.86 -8.13
C GLY A 83 -2.83 -3.45 -6.73
N TYR A 84 -4.07 -3.64 -6.27
CA TYR A 84 -4.33 -4.44 -5.06
C TYR A 84 -4.10 -5.92 -5.34
N SER A 85 -3.57 -6.65 -4.35
CA SER A 85 -3.47 -8.10 -4.44
C SER A 85 -4.82 -8.80 -4.22
N ASP A 86 -4.98 -9.99 -4.81
CA ASP A 86 -6.10 -10.89 -4.48
C ASP A 86 -6.22 -11.13 -2.98
N GLU A 87 -5.09 -11.20 -2.27
CA GLU A 87 -5.05 -11.45 -0.84
C GLU A 87 -5.64 -10.27 -0.04
N ALA A 88 -5.35 -9.03 -0.45
CA ALA A 88 -5.94 -7.84 0.17
C ALA A 88 -7.45 -7.76 -0.04
N ILE A 89 -7.94 -8.11 -1.24
CA ILE A 89 -9.38 -8.17 -1.55
C ILE A 89 -10.05 -9.28 -0.73
N ARG A 90 -9.44 -10.48 -0.68
CA ARG A 90 -9.91 -11.61 0.12
C ARG A 90 -10.03 -11.26 1.60
N HIS A 91 -9.01 -10.63 2.16
CA HIS A 91 -9.03 -10.18 3.55
C HIS A 91 -10.12 -9.13 3.80
N GLY A 92 -10.34 -8.21 2.85
CA GLY A 92 -11.44 -7.26 2.93
C GLY A 92 -12.82 -7.94 2.96
N LEU A 93 -12.99 -9.03 2.23
CA LEU A 93 -14.22 -9.84 2.20
C LEU A 93 -14.38 -10.77 3.41
N ASP A 94 -13.35 -10.90 4.25
CA ASP A 94 -13.29 -11.83 5.39
C ASP A 94 -13.60 -13.30 5.00
N MET A 95 -13.02 -13.75 3.88
CA MET A 95 -13.23 -15.10 3.36
C MET A 95 -11.98 -15.97 3.49
N SER A 96 -12.16 -17.29 3.66
CA SER A 96 -11.07 -18.25 3.47
C SER A 96 -10.60 -18.26 2.00
N LYS A 97 -9.44 -18.87 1.73
CA LYS A 97 -8.90 -18.96 0.37
C LYS A 97 -9.83 -19.75 -0.56
N GLU A 98 -10.39 -20.84 -0.06
CA GLU A 98 -11.29 -21.72 -0.80
C GLU A 98 -12.61 -21.01 -1.11
N CYS A 99 -13.21 -20.35 -0.12
CA CYS A 99 -14.44 -19.57 -0.31
C CYS A 99 -14.22 -18.43 -1.30
N TYR A 100 -13.09 -17.72 -1.19
CA TYR A 100 -12.76 -16.63 -2.08
C TYR A 100 -12.52 -17.09 -3.52
N PHE A 101 -11.87 -18.24 -3.72
CA PHE A 101 -11.66 -18.80 -5.05
C PHE A 101 -13.01 -19.05 -5.76
N ILE A 102 -13.96 -19.70 -5.08
CA ILE A 102 -15.30 -19.96 -5.61
C ILE A 102 -16.02 -18.63 -5.86
N TYR A 103 -16.04 -17.73 -4.87
CA TYR A 103 -16.68 -16.41 -4.98
C TYR A 103 -16.16 -15.61 -6.18
N ARG A 104 -14.84 -15.55 -6.35
CA ARG A 104 -14.19 -14.83 -7.45
C ARG A 104 -14.56 -15.42 -8.80
N LEU A 105 -14.62 -16.75 -8.93
CA LEU A 105 -15.06 -17.39 -10.17
C LEU A 105 -16.50 -17.02 -10.49
N THR A 106 -17.41 -17.06 -9.52
CA THR A 106 -18.80 -16.65 -9.71
C THR A 106 -18.88 -15.19 -10.13
N LEU A 107 -18.24 -14.28 -9.38
CA LEU A 107 -18.23 -12.84 -9.63
C LEU A 107 -17.68 -12.48 -11.02
N LEU A 108 -16.68 -13.21 -11.52
CA LEU A 108 -16.08 -12.95 -12.83
C LEU A 108 -16.88 -13.52 -14.00
N ASN A 109 -17.74 -14.51 -13.75
CA ASN A 109 -18.57 -15.16 -14.76
C ASN A 109 -20.00 -14.57 -14.85
N GLU A 110 -20.37 -13.68 -13.93
CA GLU A 110 -21.48 -12.72 -14.10
C GLU A 110 -21.17 -11.66 -15.17
#